data_AF-A0A8T4L970-F1
#
_entry.id   AF-A0A8T4L970-F1
#
_cell.length_a   1.000
_cell.length_b   1.000
_cell.length_c   1.000
_cell.angle_alpha   90.00
_cell.angle_beta   90.00
_cell.angle_gamma   90.00
#
_symmetry.space_group_name_H-M   'P 1'
#
loop_
_entity.id
_entity.type
_entity.pdbx_description
1 polymer ?
#
loop_
_entity_poly.entity_id
_entity_poly.type
_entity_poly.pdbx_seq_one_letter_code
_entity_poly.pdbx_strand_id
1 'polypeptide(L)'
;MVVRKGKKSVKKLGNRTRHGNKKNWRGKGSRGGKGHAGSQKQKRNSYQHLFGKKIRMARKSIKPIAVNLRELDALIPMWIEQKLVEKNKDGQFVIDGKKVGIQKVLGGGDTELDVVFVNIKLTKKASDKVEGTEFESLGGEESQ
;
A
#
# COMPACT_ATOMS: atom_id res chain seq x y z
N MET A 1 -5.61 34.34 2.42
CA MET A 1 -5.57 35.21 1.23
C MET A 1 -5.19 34.37 0.01
N VAL A 2 -6.07 34.23 -1.00
CA VAL A 2 -5.77 33.41 -2.20
C VAL A 2 -5.10 34.28 -3.25
N VAL A 3 -3.84 33.98 -3.60
CA VAL A 3 -3.08 34.74 -4.59
C VAL A 3 -3.57 34.41 -6.00
N ARG A 4 -4.34 35.32 -6.61
CA ARG A 4 -4.72 35.23 -8.03
C ARG A 4 -3.57 35.73 -8.91
N LYS A 5 -2.78 34.82 -9.47
CA LYS A 5 -1.73 35.18 -10.43
C LYS A 5 -2.29 35.32 -11.85
N GLY A 6 -1.87 36.38 -12.54
CA GLY A 6 -2.16 36.57 -13.96
C GLY A 6 -1.56 35.48 -14.86
N LYS A 7 -2.22 35.18 -15.97
CA LYS A 7 -1.80 34.14 -16.92
C LYS A 7 -0.47 34.51 -17.60
N LYS A 8 0.41 33.52 -17.79
CA LYS A 8 1.68 33.67 -18.54
C LYS A 8 1.48 34.21 -19.96
N SER A 9 0.35 33.88 -20.60
CA SER A 9 0.01 34.34 -21.96
C SER A 9 -0.07 35.86 -22.06
N VAL A 10 -0.59 36.54 -21.03
CA VAL A 10 -0.70 38.00 -20.96
C VAL A 10 0.70 38.61 -20.88
N LYS A 11 1.57 38.07 -20.01
CA LYS A 11 2.97 38.50 -19.90
C LYS A 11 3.81 38.25 -21.16
N LYS A 12 3.35 37.38 -22.06
CA LYS A 12 4.05 37.02 -23.30
C LYS A 12 3.54 37.79 -24.53
N LEU A 13 2.62 38.75 -24.38
CA LEU A 13 2.32 39.74 -25.43
C LEU A 13 3.59 40.52 -25.80
N GLY A 14 3.73 40.95 -27.06
CA GLY A 14 4.94 41.60 -27.56
C GLY A 14 6.14 40.68 -27.85
N ASN A 15 6.17 39.46 -27.30
CA ASN A 15 7.21 38.49 -27.68
C ASN A 15 6.93 37.91 -29.07
N ARG A 16 7.91 38.03 -29.97
CA ARG A 16 7.83 37.53 -31.36
C ARG A 16 7.52 36.03 -31.43
N THR A 17 8.08 35.23 -30.52
CA THR A 17 7.80 33.78 -30.45
C THR A 17 7.47 33.36 -29.02
N ARG A 18 6.30 32.74 -28.84
CA ARG A 18 5.82 32.31 -27.51
C ARG A 18 6.38 30.95 -27.06
N HIS A 19 6.82 30.10 -28.00
CA HIS A 19 7.22 28.71 -27.77
C HIS A 19 8.51 28.32 -28.54
N GLY A 20 9.54 29.16 -28.47
CA GLY A 20 10.86 28.89 -29.07
C GLY A 20 11.01 29.51 -30.46
N ASN A 21 11.40 28.72 -31.48
CA ASN A 21 11.62 29.22 -32.84
C ASN A 21 10.31 29.23 -33.67
N LYS A 22 10.22 30.07 -34.71
CA LYS A 22 9.11 30.18 -35.68
C LYS A 22 8.80 28.88 -36.43
N LYS A 23 9.76 27.95 -36.50
CA LYS A 23 9.59 26.65 -37.17
C LYS A 23 9.05 25.55 -36.24
N ASN A 24 9.04 25.80 -34.93
CA ASN A 24 8.60 24.84 -33.91
C ASN A 24 7.12 25.07 -33.55
N TRP A 25 6.57 24.17 -32.73
CA TRP A 25 5.19 24.23 -32.23
C TRP A 25 4.12 24.21 -33.33
N ARG A 26 4.30 23.33 -34.32
CA ARG A 26 3.29 23.04 -35.35
C ARG A 26 2.39 21.90 -34.90
N GLY A 27 1.83 21.16 -35.84
CA GLY A 27 0.96 20.01 -35.58
C GLY A 27 1.69 18.80 -34.98
N LYS A 28 1.12 17.62 -35.21
CA LYS A 28 1.56 16.36 -34.60
C LYS A 28 3.01 15.98 -34.93
N GLY A 29 3.53 16.43 -36.08
CA GLY A 29 4.93 16.21 -36.45
C GLY A 29 5.92 16.77 -35.42
N SER A 30 5.66 17.96 -34.88
CA SER A 30 6.48 18.55 -33.80
C SER A 30 6.44 17.76 -32.49
N ARG A 31 5.47 16.84 -32.34
CA ARG A 31 5.33 15.96 -31.17
C ARG A 31 5.74 14.51 -31.47
N GLY A 32 6.18 14.20 -32.69
CA GLY A 32 6.45 12.82 -33.13
C GLY A 32 5.19 11.95 -33.19
N GLY A 33 4.04 12.51 -33.61
CA GLY A 33 2.76 11.80 -33.75
C GLY A 33 1.73 12.12 -32.65
N LYS A 34 0.51 11.55 -32.76
CA LYS A 34 -0.59 11.71 -31.78
C LYS A 34 -0.45 10.63 -30.69
N GLY A 35 -0.57 11.01 -29.42
CA GLY A 35 -0.55 10.06 -28.29
C GLY A 35 0.75 9.25 -28.22
N HIS A 36 0.62 7.94 -28.02
CA HIS A 36 1.73 6.97 -27.96
C HIS A 36 2.27 6.56 -29.35
N ALA A 37 1.97 7.29 -30.42
CA ALA A 37 2.59 7.00 -31.72
C ALA A 37 4.12 7.00 -31.62
N GLY A 38 4.75 5.98 -32.22
CA GLY A 38 6.19 5.77 -32.19
C GLY A 38 6.73 5.16 -30.89
N SER A 39 5.87 4.74 -29.96
CA SER A 39 6.24 4.19 -28.65
C SER A 39 7.09 2.92 -28.66
N GLN A 40 7.11 2.17 -29.77
CA GLN A 40 8.00 1.02 -29.96
C GLN A 40 9.17 1.31 -30.91
N LYS A 41 9.28 2.54 -31.44
CA LYS A 41 10.30 2.97 -32.40
C LYS A 41 11.01 4.24 -31.90
N GLN A 42 10.72 5.40 -32.50
CA GLN A 42 11.39 6.67 -32.20
C GLN A 42 11.15 7.21 -30.78
N LYS A 43 10.05 6.83 -30.12
CA LYS A 43 9.74 7.17 -28.72
C LYS A 43 9.89 6.00 -27.75
N ARG A 44 10.63 4.96 -28.14
CA ARG A 44 10.78 3.73 -27.35
C ARG A 44 11.27 4.01 -25.93
N ASN A 45 12.28 4.86 -25.77
CA ASN A 45 12.88 5.14 -24.46
C ASN A 45 11.86 5.68 -23.44
N SER A 46 10.86 6.44 -23.88
CA SER A 46 9.83 6.99 -22.99
C SER A 46 8.73 5.97 -22.63
N TYR A 47 8.49 4.98 -23.49
CA TYR A 47 7.31 4.10 -23.39
C TYR A 47 7.65 2.61 -23.29
N GLN A 48 8.94 2.26 -23.18
CA GLN A 48 9.39 0.87 -23.16
C GLN A 48 8.72 0.03 -22.07
N HIS A 49 8.42 0.63 -20.91
CA HIS A 49 7.80 -0.04 -19.77
C HIS A 49 6.32 -0.42 -19.99
N LEU A 50 5.65 0.18 -20.98
CA LEU A 50 4.25 -0.11 -21.31
C LEU A 50 4.09 -1.38 -22.14
N PHE A 51 5.16 -1.84 -22.79
CA PHE A 51 5.11 -3.00 -23.68
C PHE A 51 5.66 -4.25 -23.00
N GLY A 52 5.13 -5.40 -23.41
CA GLY A 52 5.46 -6.70 -22.85
C GLY A 52 4.48 -7.12 -21.75
N LYS A 53 4.11 -8.39 -21.76
CA LYS A 53 3.29 -8.99 -20.71
C LYS A 53 4.21 -9.40 -19.56
N LYS A 54 4.30 -8.58 -18.52
CA LYS A 54 5.16 -8.86 -17.36
C LYS A 54 4.57 -9.88 -16.37
N ILE A 55 3.26 -10.12 -16.41
CA ILE A 55 2.55 -10.84 -15.35
C ILE A 55 1.60 -11.89 -15.94
N ARG A 56 1.62 -13.09 -15.37
CA ARG A 56 0.55 -14.09 -15.50
C ARG A 56 -0.58 -13.64 -14.60
N MET A 57 -1.72 -13.26 -15.17
CA MET A 57 -2.91 -12.86 -14.40
C MET A 57 -3.31 -14.00 -13.47
N ALA A 58 -3.04 -13.85 -12.17
CA ALA A 58 -3.58 -14.74 -11.16
C ALA A 58 -5.08 -14.48 -11.03
N ARG A 59 -5.85 -15.51 -10.64
CA ARG A 59 -7.25 -15.33 -10.27
C ARG A 59 -7.31 -14.34 -9.10
N LYS A 60 -8.41 -13.56 -9.02
CA LYS A 60 -8.63 -12.65 -7.89
C LYS A 60 -8.62 -13.48 -6.59
N SER A 61 -7.55 -13.35 -5.82
CA SER A 61 -7.47 -13.92 -4.47
C SER A 61 -7.94 -12.89 -3.47
N ILE A 62 -8.63 -13.36 -2.42
CA ILE A 62 -8.94 -12.54 -1.26
C ILE A 62 -7.61 -12.30 -0.55
N LYS A 63 -7.23 -11.03 -0.40
CA LYS A 63 -6.02 -10.68 0.35
C LYS A 63 -6.31 -10.92 1.84
N PRO A 64 -5.40 -11.55 2.58
CA PRO A 64 -5.59 -11.72 4.01
C PRO A 64 -5.60 -10.35 4.70
N ILE A 65 -6.52 -10.18 5.64
CA ILE A 65 -6.55 -9.00 6.52
C ILE A 65 -5.37 -9.14 7.48
N ALA A 66 -4.43 -8.21 7.39
CA ALA A 66 -3.20 -8.20 8.16
C ALA A 66 -3.03 -6.91 8.95
N VAL A 67 -2.55 -7.02 10.20
CA VAL A 67 -2.37 -5.90 11.13
C VAL A 67 -0.93 -5.89 11.66
N ASN A 68 -0.36 -4.71 11.88
CA ASN A 68 0.98 -4.59 12.48
C ASN A 68 0.92 -4.61 14.01
N LEU A 69 1.99 -5.09 14.66
CA LEU A 69 2.12 -5.08 16.12
C LEU A 69 1.85 -3.71 16.75
N ARG A 70 2.42 -2.63 16.20
CA ARG A 70 2.19 -1.26 16.69
C ARG A 70 0.73 -0.82 16.67
N GLU A 71 -0.05 -1.33 15.72
CA GLU A 71 -1.45 -0.94 15.58
C GLU A 71 -2.32 -1.61 16.66
N LEU A 72 -1.85 -2.72 17.26
CA LEU A 72 -2.59 -3.44 18.29
C LEU A 72 -2.81 -2.60 19.54
N ASP A 73 -1.81 -1.83 19.98
CA ASP A 73 -1.95 -0.98 21.18
C ASP A 73 -3.09 0.03 21.07
N ALA A 74 -3.33 0.55 19.86
CA ALA A 74 -4.44 1.46 19.60
C ALA A 74 -5.79 0.75 19.44
N LEU A 75 -5.78 -0.51 18.98
CA LEU A 75 -6.99 -1.27 18.66
C LEU A 75 -7.53 -2.07 19.86
N ILE A 76 -6.65 -2.54 20.75
CA ILE A 76 -7.00 -3.33 21.94
C ILE A 76 -8.06 -2.63 22.81
N PRO A 77 -7.96 -1.33 23.14
CA PRO A 77 -8.99 -0.63 23.91
C PRO A 77 -10.37 -0.70 23.26
N MET A 78 -10.45 -0.51 21.93
CA MET A 78 -11.71 -0.59 21.19
C MET A 78 -12.27 -2.01 21.18
N TRP A 79 -11.41 -3.03 21.07
CA TRP A 79 -11.84 -4.43 21.07
C TRP A 79 -12.32 -4.90 22.45
N ILE A 80 -11.82 -4.33 23.53
CA ILE A 80 -12.32 -4.57 24.89
C ILE A 80 -13.73 -4.02 25.04
N GLU A 81 -13.99 -2.79 24.57
CA GLU A 81 -15.34 -2.20 24.59
C GLU A 81 -16.35 -3.05 23.78
N GLN A 82 -15.88 -3.62 22.67
CA GLN A 82 -16.68 -4.51 21.82
C GLN A 82 -16.78 -5.96 22.34
N LYS A 83 -16.17 -6.28 23.49
CA LYS A 83 -16.10 -7.64 24.09
C LYS A 83 -15.51 -8.69 23.14
N LEU A 84 -14.61 -8.28 22.26
CA LEU A 84 -13.93 -9.17 21.30
C LEU A 84 -12.63 -9.76 21.86
N VAL A 85 -12.08 -9.12 22.90
CA VAL A 85 -10.83 -9.50 23.57
C VAL A 85 -11.12 -9.74 25.05
N GLU A 86 -10.63 -10.86 25.55
CA GLU A 86 -10.75 -11.25 26.96
C GLU A 86 -9.38 -11.10 27.64
N LYS A 87 -9.38 -10.67 28.90
CA LYS A 87 -8.17 -10.73 29.74
C LYS A 87 -8.06 -12.12 30.33
N ASN A 88 -6.91 -12.76 30.14
CA ASN A 88 -6.62 -14.04 30.78
C ASN A 88 -6.37 -13.85 32.28
N LYS A 89 -6.35 -14.96 33.03
CA LYS A 89 -6.17 -14.96 34.50
C LYS A 89 -4.88 -14.27 34.95
N ASP A 90 -3.87 -14.24 34.09
CA ASP A 90 -2.54 -13.62 34.32
C ASP A 90 -2.43 -12.17 33.81
N GLY A 91 -3.54 -11.54 33.39
CA GLY A 91 -3.56 -10.14 32.95
C GLY A 91 -3.22 -9.90 31.48
N GLN A 92 -2.91 -10.95 30.72
CA GLN A 92 -2.60 -10.90 29.28
C GLN A 92 -3.87 -10.72 28.43
N PHE A 93 -3.76 -10.00 27.31
CA PHE A 93 -4.88 -9.81 26.36
C PHE A 93 -4.95 -10.96 25.36
N VAL A 94 -6.05 -11.71 25.36
CA VAL A 94 -6.27 -12.83 24.42
C VAL A 94 -7.00 -12.33 23.18
N ILE A 95 -6.31 -12.34 22.04
CA ILE A 95 -6.86 -11.91 20.74
C ILE A 95 -7.16 -13.15 19.88
N ASP A 96 -8.45 -13.41 19.65
CA ASP A 96 -8.90 -14.43 18.70
C ASP A 96 -9.08 -13.81 17.30
N GLY A 97 -8.27 -14.25 16.34
CA GLY A 97 -8.30 -13.79 14.96
C GLY A 97 -9.64 -14.00 14.28
N LYS A 98 -10.42 -15.02 14.66
CA LYS A 98 -11.76 -15.25 14.08
C LYS A 98 -12.79 -14.24 14.56
N LYS A 99 -12.72 -13.84 15.84
CA LYS A 99 -13.63 -12.83 16.42
C LYS A 99 -13.32 -11.45 15.88
N VAL A 100 -12.04 -11.11 15.76
CA VAL A 100 -11.58 -9.78 15.32
C VAL A 100 -11.54 -9.65 13.78
N GLY A 101 -11.52 -10.77 13.06
CA GLY A 101 -11.46 -10.80 11.59
C GLY A 101 -10.04 -10.61 11.03
N ILE A 102 -9.01 -10.89 11.83
CA ILE A 102 -7.60 -10.77 11.44
C ILE A 102 -7.05 -12.15 11.12
N GLN A 103 -6.40 -12.28 9.96
CA GLN A 103 -5.81 -13.54 9.50
C GLN A 103 -4.30 -13.59 9.72
N LYS A 104 -3.64 -12.43 9.79
CA LYS A 104 -2.18 -12.34 9.87
C LYS A 104 -1.72 -11.15 10.72
N VAL A 105 -0.70 -11.34 11.54
CA VAL A 105 -0.02 -10.26 12.27
C VAL A 105 1.42 -10.10 11.77
N LEU A 106 1.80 -8.84 11.53
CA LEU A 106 3.09 -8.43 10.97
C LEU A 106 3.94 -7.74 12.04
N GLY A 107 5.26 -7.97 12.02
CA GLY A 107 6.21 -7.41 12.99
C GLY A 107 6.57 -5.93 12.81
N GLY A 108 5.63 -5.10 12.32
CA GLY A 108 5.83 -3.67 12.14
C GLY A 108 5.69 -2.90 13.46
N GLY A 109 6.81 -2.41 14.00
CA GLY A 109 6.87 -1.74 15.30
C GLY A 109 6.86 -2.71 16.49
N ASP A 110 6.71 -2.17 17.70
CA ASP A 110 6.73 -2.89 18.97
C ASP A 110 5.40 -2.67 19.68
N THR A 111 5.08 -3.55 20.64
CA THR A 111 3.85 -3.55 21.42
C THR A 111 4.26 -3.55 22.89
N GLU A 112 3.71 -2.64 23.69
CA GLU A 112 4.02 -2.55 25.13
C GLU A 112 3.16 -3.50 25.98
N LEU A 113 2.10 -4.06 25.38
CA LEU A 113 1.13 -4.93 26.02
C LEU A 113 1.48 -6.40 25.83
N ASP A 114 1.28 -7.21 26.87
CA ASP A 114 1.37 -8.67 26.79
C ASP A 114 0.12 -9.25 26.11
N VAL A 115 0.28 -9.79 24.90
CA VAL A 115 -0.82 -10.19 24.02
C VAL A 115 -0.67 -11.64 23.57
N VAL A 116 -1.65 -12.49 23.89
CA VAL A 116 -1.74 -13.86 23.42
C VAL A 116 -2.58 -13.92 22.14
N PHE A 117 -2.01 -14.46 21.06
CA PHE A 117 -2.70 -14.61 19.79
C PHE A 117 -3.26 -16.02 19.60
N VAL A 118 -4.56 -16.13 19.29
CA VAL A 118 -5.24 -17.39 18.98
C VAL A 118 -5.77 -17.35 17.54
N ASN A 119 -5.59 -18.44 16.78
CA ASN A 119 -6.06 -18.57 15.37
C ASN A 119 -5.47 -17.55 14.37
N ILE A 120 -4.27 -17.01 14.60
CA ILE A 120 -3.64 -15.98 13.74
C ILE A 120 -2.30 -16.46 13.19
N LYS A 121 -2.00 -16.16 11.92
CA LYS A 121 -0.67 -16.40 11.34
C LYS A 121 0.30 -15.28 11.72
N LEU A 122 1.41 -15.61 12.36
CA LEU A 122 2.47 -14.65 12.70
C LEU A 122 3.60 -14.66 11.65
N THR A 123 4.17 -13.50 11.35
CA THR A 123 5.47 -13.44 10.66
C THR A 123 6.62 -13.76 11.60
N LYS A 124 7.75 -14.28 11.09
CA LYS A 124 8.96 -14.53 11.90
C LYS A 124 9.37 -13.32 12.77
N LYS A 125 9.41 -12.13 12.16
CA LYS A 125 9.70 -10.89 12.89
C LYS A 125 8.70 -10.53 13.99
N ALA A 126 7.46 -11.03 13.90
CA ALA A 126 6.45 -10.83 14.93
C ALA A 126 6.60 -11.85 16.05
N SER A 127 6.87 -13.13 15.73
CA SER A 127 7.15 -14.15 16.75
C SER A 127 8.37 -13.78 17.59
N ASP A 128 9.45 -13.31 16.95
CA ASP A 128 10.70 -12.96 17.64
C ASP A 128 10.54 -11.75 18.59
N LYS A 129 9.49 -10.94 18.40
CA LYS A 129 9.18 -9.79 19.27
C LYS A 129 8.20 -10.12 20.38
N VAL A 130 7.47 -11.22 20.23
CA VAL A 130 6.35 -11.62 21.08
C VAL A 130 6.65 -12.98 21.72
N GLU A 131 7.92 -13.28 21.97
CA GLU A 131 8.44 -14.57 22.48
C GLU A 131 7.86 -14.98 23.85
N GLY A 132 7.05 -14.13 24.51
CA GLY A 132 6.45 -14.36 25.82
C GLY A 132 4.98 -14.80 25.85
N THR A 133 4.32 -15.00 24.70
CA THR A 133 2.90 -15.39 24.69
C THR A 133 2.68 -16.72 23.99
N GLU A 134 2.17 -17.69 24.74
CA GLU A 134 1.94 -19.06 24.30
C GLU A 134 1.08 -19.11 23.03
N PHE A 135 1.62 -19.74 22.00
CA PHE A 135 0.96 -19.94 20.73
C PHE A 135 0.24 -21.29 20.75
N GLU A 136 -1.04 -21.31 21.09
CA GLU A 136 -1.89 -22.47 20.79
C GLU A 136 -2.27 -22.45 19.30
N SER A 137 -1.45 -23.07 18.45
CA SER A 137 -1.89 -23.43 17.11
C SER A 137 -2.82 -24.63 17.15
N LEU A 138 -4.11 -24.38 17.15
CA LEU A 138 -5.07 -25.37 16.65
C LEU A 138 -5.05 -25.35 15.12
N GLY A 139 -4.23 -26.23 14.55
CA GLY A 139 -4.31 -26.87 13.22
C GLY A 139 -4.84 -26.04 12.04
N GLY A 140 -3.97 -25.78 11.06
CA GLY A 140 -4.38 -25.32 9.74
C GLY A 140 -3.30 -25.56 8.70
N GLU A 141 -3.46 -26.66 7.97
CA GLU A 141 -2.59 -27.24 6.94
C GLU A 141 -1.82 -26.21 6.08
N GLU A 142 -0.51 -26.43 6.01
CA GLU A 142 0.38 -25.85 5.00
C GLU A 142 -0.10 -26.31 3.61
N SER A 143 -0.67 -25.39 2.83
CA SER A 143 -0.93 -25.61 1.40
C SER A 143 0.13 -24.85 0.59
N GLN A 144 0.79 -25.62 -0.28
CA GLN A 144 1.90 -25.32 -1.18
C GLN A 144 1.67 -24.12 -2.11
#